data_AF-A0AAV8SCB6-F1
#
_entry.id   AF-A0AAV8SCB6-F1
#
_cell.length_a   1.000
_cell.length_b   1.000
_cell.length_c   1.000
_cell.angle_alpha   90.00
_cell.angle_beta   90.00
_cell.angle_gamma   90.00
#
_symmetry.space_group_name_H-M   'P 1'
#
loop_
_entity.id
_entity.type
_entity.pdbx_description
1 polymer ?
#
loop_
_entity_poly.entity_id
_entity_poly.type
_entity_poly.pdbx_seq_one_letter_code
_entity_poly.pdbx_strand_id
1 'polypeptide(L)'
;MSLCNEINQLGDLSSSSPEREAWEVFGRIDALINNAGCENPLDLSEEEWNNVLRTNLTRSSLVSKYVCTRVINAKIGRSVNNISSISSLNRGQLPGGVTYASSKVGLNTMTKVIISFDMILYQFNCFD
;
A
#
# COMPACT_ATOMS: atom_id res chain seq x y z
N MET A 1 -7.27 -21.29 7.66
CA MET A 1 -5.83 -21.13 7.36
C MET A 1 -5.73 -20.01 6.34
N SER A 2 -5.59 -18.77 6.79
CA SER A 2 -5.62 -17.57 5.96
C SER A 2 -4.28 -17.43 5.24
N LEU A 3 -4.25 -17.50 3.90
CA LEU A 3 -3.08 -17.08 3.14
C LEU A 3 -2.92 -15.56 3.32
N CYS A 4 -2.04 -15.14 4.22
CA CYS A 4 -1.47 -13.79 4.18
C CYS A 4 -0.50 -13.76 2.99
N ASN A 5 -0.92 -13.19 1.86
CA ASN A 5 -0.08 -13.12 0.67
C ASN A 5 0.60 -11.75 0.59
N GLU A 6 1.93 -11.75 0.65
CA GLU A 6 2.76 -10.57 0.40
C GLU A 6 2.85 -10.33 -1.12
N ILE A 7 1.98 -9.47 -1.66
CA ILE A 7 1.99 -9.11 -3.09
C ILE A 7 3.30 -8.41 -3.50
N ASN A 8 4.06 -7.88 -2.55
CA ASN A 8 5.32 -7.17 -2.80
C ASN A 8 6.52 -8.08 -3.13
N GLN A 9 6.37 -9.42 -3.07
CA GLN A 9 7.41 -10.36 -3.52
C GLN A 9 7.31 -10.71 -5.02
N LEU A 10 6.28 -10.23 -5.72
CA LEU A 10 6.22 -10.32 -7.18
C LEU A 10 7.12 -9.24 -7.76
N GLY A 11 8.35 -9.67 -8.04
CA GLY A 11 9.42 -8.86 -8.58
C GLY A 11 9.03 -8.14 -9.87
N ASP A 12 9.60 -6.94 -10.01
CA ASP A 12 9.60 -6.07 -11.18
C ASP A 12 8.23 -5.73 -11.80
N LEU A 13 7.56 -4.72 -11.23
CA LEU A 13 6.35 -4.10 -11.80
C LEU A 13 6.63 -3.23 -13.05
N SER A 14 7.61 -3.60 -13.88
CA SER A 14 7.79 -3.03 -15.22
C SER A 14 6.70 -3.50 -16.19
N SER A 15 5.91 -4.52 -15.83
CA SER A 15 4.67 -4.91 -16.52
C SER A 15 3.51 -3.98 -16.13
N SER A 16 2.61 -3.72 -17.07
CA SER A 16 1.56 -2.70 -16.97
C SER A 16 0.40 -3.04 -16.00
N SER A 17 0.41 -4.21 -15.34
CA SER A 17 -0.67 -4.62 -14.42
C SER A 17 -0.27 -5.75 -13.43
N PRO A 18 0.70 -5.53 -12.55
CA PRO A 18 1.19 -6.57 -11.63
C PRO A 18 0.17 -7.05 -10.60
N GLU A 19 -0.82 -6.22 -10.26
CA GLU A 19 -1.95 -6.60 -9.42
C GLU A 19 -2.81 -7.71 -10.06
N ARG A 20 -2.83 -7.80 -11.40
CA ARG A 20 -3.49 -8.90 -12.11
C ARG A 20 -2.68 -10.19 -12.03
N GLU A 21 -1.37 -10.11 -12.28
CA GLU A 21 -0.47 -11.27 -12.19
C GLU A 21 -0.51 -11.88 -10.78
N ALA A 22 -0.49 -11.04 -9.73
CA ALA A 22 -0.65 -11.48 -8.35
C ALA A 22 -1.93 -12.29 -8.14
N TRP A 23 -3.03 -11.85 -8.75
CA TRP A 23 -4.30 -12.56 -8.63
C TRP A 23 -4.32 -13.88 -9.40
N GLU A 24 -3.67 -13.95 -10.56
CA GLU A 24 -3.53 -15.20 -11.31
C GLU A 24 -2.73 -16.24 -10.53
N VAL A 25 -1.71 -15.81 -9.79
CA VAL A 25 -0.87 -16.69 -8.95
C VAL A 25 -1.59 -17.09 -7.66
N PHE A 26 -2.16 -16.13 -6.94
CA PHE A 26 -2.67 -16.35 -5.59
C PHE A 26 -4.16 -16.70 -5.52
N GLY A 27 -4.90 -16.51 -6.62
CA GLY A 27 -6.35 -16.70 -6.64
C GLY A 27 -7.05 -15.78 -5.65
N ARG A 28 -7.69 -16.34 -4.63
CA ARG A 28 -8.44 -15.55 -3.63
C ARG A 28 -7.48 -14.89 -2.63
N ILE A 29 -7.45 -13.55 -2.63
CA ILE A 29 -6.75 -12.76 -1.62
C ILE A 29 -7.72 -12.36 -0.51
N ASP A 30 -7.42 -12.75 0.73
CA ASP A 30 -8.23 -12.41 1.91
C ASP A 30 -7.70 -11.19 2.66
N ALA A 31 -6.38 -11.02 2.63
CA ALA A 31 -5.67 -9.90 3.23
C ALA A 31 -4.56 -9.41 2.29
N LEU A 32 -4.42 -8.10 2.16
CA LEU A 32 -3.30 -7.42 1.49
C LEU A 32 -2.38 -6.82 2.55
N ILE A 33 -1.07 -6.99 2.40
CA ILE A 33 -0.06 -6.32 3.22
C ILE A 33 0.84 -5.46 2.32
N ASN A 34 0.72 -4.13 2.41
CA ASN A 34 1.60 -3.17 1.75
C ASN A 34 2.81 -2.87 2.64
N ASN A 35 3.91 -3.58 2.42
CA ASN A 35 5.15 -3.48 3.21
C ASN A 35 6.35 -2.95 2.42
N ALA A 36 6.25 -2.81 1.10
CA ALA A 36 7.36 -2.28 0.30
C ALA A 36 7.70 -0.84 0.73
N GLY A 37 8.95 -0.63 1.12
CA GLY A 37 9.44 0.64 1.62
C GLY A 37 10.92 0.82 1.35
N CYS A 38 11.31 1.97 0.83
CA CYS A 38 12.70 2.42 0.83
C CYS A 38 12.80 3.78 1.53
N GLU A 39 13.89 3.96 2.27
CA GLU A 39 14.33 5.24 2.82
C GLU A 39 15.49 5.79 2.00
N ASN A 40 15.67 7.10 2.02
CA ASN A 40 16.71 7.79 1.29
C ASN A 40 17.16 9.04 2.07
N PRO A 41 18.41 9.53 1.85
CA PRO A 41 18.95 10.73 2.51
C PRO A 41 18.22 12.03 2.10
N LEU A 42 18.60 13.16 2.71
CA LEU A 42 17.97 14.47 2.45
C LEU A 42 18.27 15.02 1.05
N ASP A 43 19.49 14.79 0.56
CA ASP A 43 19.95 15.31 -0.73
C ASP A 43 19.59 14.30 -1.82
N LEU A 44 18.40 14.48 -2.41
CA LEU A 44 17.86 13.63 -3.46
C LEU A 44 17.67 14.41 -4.73
N SER A 45 18.04 13.78 -5.84
CA SER A 45 17.53 14.18 -7.14
C SER A 45 16.00 14.06 -7.17
N GLU A 46 15.36 14.80 -8.07
CA GLU A 46 13.92 14.68 -8.32
C GLU A 46 13.52 13.24 -8.71
N GLU A 47 14.40 12.53 -9.42
CA GLU A 47 14.19 11.14 -9.81
C GLU A 47 14.16 10.21 -8.58
N GLU A 48 15.11 10.35 -7.67
CA GLU A 48 15.16 9.56 -6.43
C GLU A 48 13.98 9.88 -5.52
N TRP A 49 13.61 11.15 -5.41
CA TRP A 49 12.41 11.58 -4.70
C TRP A 49 11.17 10.87 -5.24
N ASN A 50 10.98 10.92 -6.55
CA ASN A 50 9.87 10.26 -7.24
C ASN A 50 9.93 8.74 -7.07
N ASN A 51 11.12 8.14 -7.02
CA ASN A 51 11.27 6.70 -6.80
C ASN A 51 10.80 6.26 -5.40
N VAL A 52 11.13 7.04 -4.36
CA VAL A 52 10.66 6.75 -2.98
C VAL A 52 9.14 6.87 -2.89
N LEU A 53 8.56 7.96 -3.42
CA LEU A 53 7.11 8.12 -3.42
C LEU A 53 6.41 7.04 -4.24
N ARG A 54 6.97 6.72 -5.42
CA ARG A 54 6.45 5.65 -6.28
C ARG A 54 6.43 4.31 -5.57
N THR A 55 7.51 3.99 -4.87
CA THR A 55 7.68 2.72 -4.15
C THR A 55 6.76 2.63 -2.94
N ASN A 56 6.82 3.64 -2.08
CA ASN A 56 6.18 3.57 -0.77
C ASN A 56 4.68 3.89 -0.84
N LEU A 57 4.29 4.86 -1.68
CA LEU A 57 2.92 5.38 -1.71
C LEU A 57 2.17 4.97 -2.98
N THR A 58 2.72 5.26 -4.17
CA THR A 58 1.99 5.03 -5.43
C THR A 58 1.68 3.56 -5.65
N ARG A 59 2.66 2.67 -5.48
CA ARG A 59 2.45 1.22 -5.61
C ARG A 59 1.39 0.70 -4.64
N SER A 60 1.50 1.07 -3.36
CA SER A 60 0.53 0.69 -2.33
C SER A 60 -0.90 1.15 -2.68
N SER A 61 -1.03 2.36 -3.24
CA SER A 61 -2.32 2.89 -3.70
C SER A 61 -2.92 2.09 -4.87
N LEU A 62 -2.09 1.75 -5.87
CA LEU A 62 -2.53 0.99 -7.05
C LEU A 62 -3.01 -0.43 -6.66
N VAL A 63 -2.24 -1.14 -5.85
CA VAL A 63 -2.60 -2.49 -5.39
C VAL A 63 -3.86 -2.43 -4.53
N SER A 64 -3.96 -1.47 -3.61
CA SER A 64 -5.14 -1.29 -2.77
C SER A 64 -6.39 -0.97 -3.59
N LYS A 65 -6.29 -0.07 -4.58
CA LYS A 65 -7.40 0.25 -5.50
C LYS A 65 -7.94 -0.99 -6.20
N TYR A 66 -7.07 -1.89 -6.63
CA TYR A 66 -7.48 -3.12 -7.29
C TYR A 66 -8.22 -4.08 -6.33
N VAL A 67 -7.66 -4.31 -5.14
CA VAL A 67 -8.30 -5.15 -4.10
C VAL A 67 -9.67 -4.58 -3.71
N CYS A 68 -9.73 -3.27 -3.46
CA CYS A 68 -10.94 -2.52 -3.15
C CYS A 68 -12.02 -2.66 -4.24
N THR A 69 -11.64 -2.49 -5.51
CA THR A 69 -12.57 -2.66 -6.66
C THR A 69 -13.13 -4.08 -6.70
N ARG A 70 -12.32 -5.09 -6.39
CA ARG A 70 -12.74 -6.49 -6.36
C ARG A 70 -13.63 -6.82 -5.16
N VAL A 71 -13.45 -6.18 -4.01
CA VAL A 71 -14.34 -6.33 -2.85
C VAL A 71 -15.76 -5.88 -3.21
N ILE A 72 -15.88 -4.72 -3.86
CA ILE A 72 -17.16 -4.19 -4.33
C ILE A 72 -17.84 -5.18 -5.29
N ASN A 73 -17.10 -5.69 -6.27
CA ASN A 73 -17.65 -6.63 -7.27
C ASN A 73 -18.00 -8.00 -6.69
N ALA A 74 -17.19 -8.53 -5.77
CA ALA A 74 -17.38 -9.86 -5.20
C ALA A 74 -18.35 -9.87 -4.01
N LYS A 75 -18.62 -8.72 -3.38
CA LYS A 75 -19.47 -8.59 -2.19
C LYS A 75 -18.99 -9.42 -0.99
N ILE A 76 -17.67 -9.56 -0.86
CA ILE A 76 -17.02 -10.36 0.19
C ILE A 76 -16.03 -9.47 0.92
N GLY A 77 -16.04 -9.54 2.25
CA GLY A 77 -15.11 -8.81 3.11
C GLY A 77 -13.66 -9.24 2.95
N ARG A 78 -12.77 -8.25 3.01
CA ARG A 78 -11.31 -8.39 2.94
C ARG A 78 -10.65 -7.36 3.83
N SER A 79 -9.36 -7.51 4.07
CA SER A 79 -8.56 -6.50 4.77
C SER A 79 -7.38 -6.00 3.95
N VAL A 80 -7.01 -4.74 4.17
CA VAL A 80 -5.75 -4.15 3.71
C VAL A 80 -4.98 -3.66 4.92
N ASN A 81 -3.70 -4.00 5.01
CA ASN A 81 -2.79 -3.53 6.03
C ASN A 81 -1.62 -2.80 5.38
N ASN A 82 -1.42 -1.52 5.71
CA ASN A 82 -0.38 -0.66 5.18
C ASN A 82 0.72 -0.47 6.22
N ILE A 83 1.88 -1.09 6.03
CA ILE A 83 2.99 -0.95 6.98
C ILE A 83 3.58 0.46 6.88
N SER A 84 3.22 1.29 7.86
CA SER A 84 3.73 2.64 7.98
C SER A 84 5.03 2.70 8.80
N SER A 85 5.29 3.81 9.47
CA SER A 85 6.47 4.05 10.29
C SER A 85 6.13 5.01 11.43
N ILE A 86 6.87 4.91 12.54
CA ILE A 86 6.82 5.93 13.61
C ILE A 86 7.20 7.32 13.10
N SER A 87 7.99 7.38 12.01
CA SER A 87 8.37 8.62 11.33
C SER A 87 7.18 9.35 10.69
N SER A 88 6.03 8.67 10.57
CA SER A 88 4.75 9.26 10.10
C SER A 88 3.96 9.93 11.22
N LEU A 89 4.38 9.72 12.47
CA LEU A 89 3.68 10.25 13.64
C LEU A 89 4.41 11.50 14.12
N ASN A 90 3.66 12.44 14.69
CA ASN A 90 4.21 13.67 15.31
C ASN A 90 5.17 13.39 16.49
N ARG A 91 5.42 12.11 16.83
CA ARG A 91 6.28 11.65 17.93
C ARG A 91 7.58 11.00 17.45
N GLY A 92 7.70 10.67 16.17
CA GLY A 92 8.93 10.14 15.56
C GLY A 92 9.41 11.11 14.50
N GLN A 93 10.40 11.93 14.83
CA GLN A 93 11.05 12.79 13.84
C GLN A 93 12.21 12.03 13.22
N LEU A 94 12.29 12.00 11.89
CA LEU A 94 13.43 11.45 11.15
C LEU A 94 14.17 12.60 10.47
N PRO A 95 15.16 13.22 11.14
CA PRO A 95 15.98 14.26 10.52
C PRO A 95 16.59 13.76 9.23
N GLY A 96 16.45 14.52 8.15
CA GLY A 96 16.95 14.13 6.84
C GLY A 96 16.02 13.22 6.02
N GLY A 97 15.02 12.60 6.63
CA GLY A 97 14.15 11.62 5.96
C GLY A 97 12.85 12.20 5.39
N VAL A 98 12.88 13.42 4.83
CA VAL A 98 11.67 14.15 4.40
C VAL A 98 10.81 13.32 3.44
N THR A 99 11.41 12.73 2.40
CA THR A 99 10.68 11.96 1.38
C THR A 99 10.07 10.69 1.96
N TYR A 100 10.83 9.98 2.81
CA TYR A 100 10.35 8.79 3.49
C TYR A 100 9.18 9.12 4.42
N ALA A 101 9.33 10.13 5.27
CA ALA A 101 8.27 10.59 6.16
C ALA A 101 7.04 11.05 5.38
N SER A 102 7.18 11.86 4.33
CA SER A 102 6.08 12.25 3.45
C SER A 102 5.37 11.04 2.84
N SER A 103 6.12 10.04 2.37
CA SER A 103 5.53 8.83 1.79
C SER A 103 4.71 8.03 2.80
N LYS A 104 5.19 7.93 4.05
CA LYS A 104 4.55 7.13 5.11
C LYS A 104 3.38 7.89 5.78
N VAL A 105 3.43 9.22 5.88
CA VAL A 105 2.26 10.06 6.22
C VAL A 105 1.18 9.94 5.14
N GLY A 106 1.59 9.91 3.87
CA GLY A 106 0.70 9.66 2.74
C GLY A 106 0.00 8.31 2.85
N LEU A 107 0.73 7.26 3.24
CA LEU A 107 0.15 5.93 3.51
C LEU A 107 -0.87 5.96 4.64
N ASN A 108 -0.58 6.61 5.78
CA ASN A 108 -1.53 6.72 6.89
C ASN A 108 -2.82 7.43 6.47
N THR A 109 -2.68 8.48 5.66
CA THR A 109 -3.83 9.20 5.12
C THR A 109 -4.63 8.30 4.19
N MET A 110 -3.94 7.58 3.29
CA MET A 110 -4.55 6.63 2.38
C MET A 110 -5.32 5.54 3.13
N THR A 111 -4.76 4.94 4.19
CA THR A 111 -5.44 3.94 5.02
C THR A 111 -6.82 4.40 5.49
N LYS A 112 -6.90 5.66 5.93
CA LYS A 112 -8.12 6.25 6.50
C LYS A 112 -9.19 6.57 5.45
N VAL A 113 -8.78 6.87 4.22
CA VAL A 113 -9.68 7.46 3.20
C VAL A 113 -9.92 6.56 1.98
N ILE A 114 -9.20 5.45 1.84
CA ILE A 114 -9.35 4.54 0.69
C ILE A 114 -10.63 3.70 0.74
N ILE A 115 -11.22 3.56 1.93
CA ILE A 115 -12.50 2.84 2.10
C ILE A 115 -13.64 3.74 1.61
N SER A 116 -14.39 3.29 0.61
CA SER A 116 -15.65 3.93 0.21
C SER A 116 -16.84 3.38 0.99
N PHE A 117 -17.95 4.13 1.03
CA PHE A 117 -19.19 3.70 1.71
C PHE A 117 -19.66 2.30 1.31
N ASP A 118 -19.56 1.96 0.02
CA ASP A 118 -19.96 0.65 -0.50
C ASP A 118 -19.15 -0.51 0.10
N MET A 119 -17.90 -0.27 0.51
CA MET A 119 -17.02 -1.28 1.09
C MET A 119 -17.32 -1.56 2.57
N ILE A 120 -17.89 -0.58 3.29
CA ILE A 120 -18.27 -0.73 4.70
C ILE A 120 -19.34 -1.82 4.84
N LEU A 121 -20.27 -1.90 3.87
CA LEU A 121 -21.34 -2.90 3.84
C LEU A 121 -20.81 -4.34 3.78
N TYR A 122 -19.59 -4.53 3.28
CA TYR A 122 -18.96 -5.84 3.13
C TYR A 122 -17.91 -6.12 4.20
N GLN A 123 -17.89 -5.39 5.33
CA GLN A 123 -16.92 -5.58 6.42
C GLN A 123 -15.44 -5.46 5.96
N PHE A 124 -15.18 -4.58 4.98
CA PHE A 124 -13.82 -4.28 4.58
C PHE A 124 -13.11 -3.45 5.64
N ASN A 125 -11.90 -3.85 6.04
CA ASN A 125 -11.11 -3.16 7.05
C ASN A 125 -9.75 -2.72 6.48
N CYS A 126 -9.32 -1.51 6.81
CA CYS A 126 -8.02 -0.97 6.43
C CYS A 126 -7.26 -0.55 7.69
N PHE A 127 -6.02 -1.01 7.85
CA PHE A 127 -5.16 -0.76 9.01
C PHE A 127 -3.80 -0.21 8.57
N ASP A 128 -3.16 0.57 9.44
CA ASP A 128 -1.77 1.04 9.32
C ASP A 128 -0.90 0.71 10.55
#